data_AF-A0A7S6S1W0-F1
#
_entry.id   AF-A0A7S6S1W0-F1
#
_cell.length_a   1.000
_cell.length_b   1.000
_cell.length_c   1.000
_cell.angle_alpha   90.00
_cell.angle_beta   90.00
_cell.angle_gamma   90.00
#
_symmetry.space_group_name_H-M   'P 1'
#
loop_
_entity.id
_entity.type
_entity.pdbx_description
1 polymer ?
#
loop_
_entity_poly.entity_id
_entity_poly.type
_entity_poly.pdbx_seq_one_letter_code
_entity_poly.pdbx_strand_id
1 'polypeptide(L)'
;MKRFTALAALGLFAAGSASAAQIVQSELFGPGTPNFSTTLTFNQFNGNLADLISVQVSLSLAVSGGNLIVDNDGADPALVNVELGAAATLTSVDVVLLNNAFQNVVGTVSASTSDVFNLAGNVGDGLNDFDPSGPDGAILIGGNDSDSNGGFINALFFPGYVGAGTFDVTANVQQILDFGGVGGVEGAFNSVLAEGKVTVIYNYVPEPASLSLLALVGLIAARRR
;
A
#
# COMPACT_ATOMS: atom_id res chain seq x y z
N MET A 1 -2.42 -71.80 30.05
CA MET A 1 -2.10 -71.14 28.76
C MET A 1 -3.25 -70.21 28.39
N LYS A 2 -3.12 -68.89 28.59
CA LYS A 2 -4.13 -67.90 28.19
C LYS A 2 -3.53 -67.04 27.08
N ARG A 3 -4.16 -67.07 25.90
CA ARG A 3 -3.72 -66.38 24.69
C ARG A 3 -4.09 -64.89 24.83
N PHE A 4 -3.08 -64.02 24.79
CA PHE A 4 -3.29 -62.58 24.64
C PHE A 4 -3.51 -62.28 23.15
N THR A 5 -4.74 -61.97 22.77
CA THR A 5 -5.11 -61.47 21.45
C THR A 5 -4.61 -60.03 21.34
N ALA A 6 -3.55 -59.82 20.56
CA ALA A 6 -3.06 -58.50 20.22
C ALA A 6 -4.07 -57.83 19.27
N LEU A 7 -4.75 -56.79 19.77
CA LEU A 7 -5.65 -55.97 18.98
C LEU A 7 -4.80 -54.97 18.19
N ALA A 8 -4.63 -55.21 16.89
CA ALA A 8 -4.02 -54.28 15.96
C ALA A 8 -5.02 -53.14 15.67
N ALA A 9 -4.85 -52.00 16.33
CA ALA A 9 -5.56 -50.77 15.99
C ALA A 9 -4.92 -50.18 14.72
N LEU A 10 -5.62 -50.34 13.60
CA LEU A 10 -5.28 -49.80 12.29
C LEU A 10 -5.24 -48.26 12.37
N GLY A 11 -4.07 -47.68 12.12
CA GLY A 11 -3.85 -46.23 12.16
C GLY A 11 -4.65 -45.50 11.09
N LEU A 12 -5.65 -44.75 11.52
CA LEU A 12 -6.29 -43.73 10.69
C LEU A 12 -5.28 -42.57 10.55
N PHE A 13 -4.48 -42.59 9.49
CA PHE A 13 -3.70 -41.41 9.11
C PHE A 13 -4.68 -40.34 8.64
N ALA A 14 -5.03 -39.43 9.56
CA ALA A 14 -5.72 -38.20 9.20
C ALA A 14 -4.80 -37.43 8.24
N ALA A 15 -5.11 -37.47 6.94
CA ALA A 15 -4.55 -36.58 5.95
C ALA A 15 -5.03 -35.16 6.29
N GLY A 16 -4.32 -34.50 7.21
CA GLY A 16 -4.51 -33.09 7.47
C GLY A 16 -4.15 -32.32 6.22
N SER A 17 -5.13 -31.69 5.58
CA SER A 17 -4.88 -30.68 4.55
C SER A 17 -3.96 -29.63 5.15
N ALA A 18 -2.72 -29.55 4.67
CA ALA A 18 -1.78 -28.51 5.05
C ALA A 18 -2.38 -27.17 4.57
N SER A 19 -3.01 -26.44 5.49
CA SER A 19 -3.42 -25.07 5.23
C SER A 19 -2.15 -24.22 5.23
N ALA A 20 -1.97 -23.43 4.17
CA ALA A 20 -0.95 -22.38 4.18
C ALA A 20 -1.24 -21.44 5.37
N ALA A 21 -0.22 -21.15 6.17
CA ALA A 21 -0.30 -20.15 7.21
C ALA A 21 0.12 -18.79 6.65
N GLN A 22 -0.35 -17.73 7.31
CA GLN A 22 -0.08 -16.35 6.93
C GLN A 22 0.56 -15.58 8.07
N ILE A 23 1.59 -14.81 7.76
CA ILE A 23 2.10 -13.72 8.62
C ILE A 23 1.79 -12.42 7.90
N VAL A 24 1.03 -11.54 8.56
CA VAL A 24 0.65 -10.22 8.02
C VAL A 24 1.33 -9.15 8.87
N GLN A 25 2.09 -8.28 8.21
CA GLN A 25 2.72 -7.11 8.83
C GLN A 25 2.21 -5.85 8.14
N SER A 26 1.93 -4.81 8.92
CA SER A 26 1.32 -3.57 8.45
C SER A 26 1.98 -2.40 9.15
N GLU A 27 2.59 -1.52 8.39
CA GLU A 27 3.21 -0.30 8.89
C GLU A 27 2.51 0.92 8.29
N LEU A 28 2.23 1.91 9.14
CA LEU A 28 1.53 3.15 8.78
C LEU A 28 2.53 4.24 8.42
N PHE A 29 2.13 5.15 7.55
CA PHE A 29 2.83 6.42 7.30
C PHE A 29 1.83 7.57 7.27
N GLY A 30 2.31 8.79 7.53
CA GLY A 30 1.46 9.96 7.68
C GLY A 30 0.62 9.94 8.96
N PRO A 31 -0.35 10.87 9.10
CA PRO A 31 -0.67 11.94 8.15
C PRO A 31 0.46 12.97 8.00
N GLY A 32 0.70 13.43 6.77
CA GLY A 32 1.69 14.45 6.46
C GLY A 32 1.37 15.22 5.18
N THR A 33 1.90 16.43 5.06
CA THR A 33 1.84 17.20 3.80
C THR A 33 2.70 16.51 2.75
N PRO A 34 2.19 16.16 1.55
CA PRO A 34 2.93 15.48 0.49
C PRO A 34 4.27 16.13 0.15
N ASN A 35 5.16 15.36 -0.50
CA ASN A 35 6.61 15.56 -0.65
C ASN A 35 7.41 15.16 0.58
N PHE A 36 7.02 14.04 1.20
CA PHE A 36 7.74 13.41 2.30
C PHE A 36 8.07 11.95 1.97
N SER A 37 9.00 11.40 2.76
CA SER A 37 9.30 9.97 2.74
C SER A 37 9.27 9.41 4.16
N THR A 38 8.89 8.14 4.28
CA THR A 38 8.88 7.42 5.56
C THR A 38 9.46 6.04 5.35
N THR A 39 10.49 5.72 6.13
CA THR A 39 11.05 4.37 6.18
C THR A 39 10.20 3.51 7.11
N LEU A 40 9.75 2.38 6.60
CA LEU A 40 8.91 1.40 7.29
C LEU A 40 9.70 0.10 7.45
N THR A 41 9.85 -0.37 8.68
CA THR A 41 10.66 -1.55 9.00
C THR A 41 9.77 -2.77 9.18
N PHE A 42 10.07 -3.84 8.44
CA PHE A 42 9.34 -5.11 8.50
C PHE A 42 10.27 -6.24 8.96
N ASN A 43 9.72 -7.21 9.69
CA ASN A 43 10.45 -8.42 10.04
C ASN A 43 10.56 -9.35 8.85
N GLN A 44 11.73 -9.94 8.63
CA GLN A 44 11.90 -11.03 7.67
C GLN A 44 11.13 -12.28 8.11
N PHE A 45 10.83 -13.16 7.16
CA PHE A 45 10.30 -14.48 7.45
C PHE A 45 11.37 -15.35 8.11
N ASN A 46 11.17 -15.70 9.38
CA ASN A 46 12.13 -16.47 10.18
C ASN A 46 11.98 -18.02 10.02
N GLY A 47 11.39 -18.49 8.93
CA GLY A 47 11.30 -19.92 8.60
C GLY A 47 12.31 -20.34 7.51
N ASN A 48 12.23 -21.58 7.05
CA ASN A 48 13.08 -22.01 5.93
C ASN A 48 12.57 -21.40 4.63
N LEU A 49 13.48 -20.99 3.74
CA LEU A 49 13.12 -20.47 2.42
C LEU A 49 12.23 -21.45 1.63
N ALA A 50 12.45 -22.76 1.80
CA ALA A 50 11.66 -23.80 1.13
C ALA A 50 10.20 -23.87 1.59
N ASP A 51 9.89 -23.32 2.77
CA ASP A 51 8.53 -23.30 3.32
C ASP A 51 7.74 -22.08 2.83
N LEU A 52 8.43 -21.06 2.31
CA LEU A 52 7.82 -19.82 1.85
C LEU A 52 7.17 -20.01 0.46
N ILE A 53 5.85 -19.86 0.41
CA ILE A 53 5.05 -20.03 -0.82
C ILE A 53 5.01 -18.71 -1.61
N SER A 54 4.79 -17.59 -0.93
CA SER A 54 4.71 -16.27 -1.58
C SER A 54 4.95 -15.14 -0.61
N VAL A 55 5.48 -14.02 -1.12
CA VAL A 55 5.48 -12.71 -0.45
C VAL A 55 4.58 -11.77 -1.25
N GLN A 56 3.58 -11.19 -0.60
CA GLN A 56 2.72 -10.16 -1.18
C GLN A 56 3.02 -8.82 -0.52
N VAL A 57 3.10 -7.76 -1.32
CA VAL A 57 3.26 -6.38 -0.85
C VAL A 57 2.10 -5.55 -1.40
N SER A 58 1.51 -4.71 -0.56
CA SER A 58 0.47 -3.76 -0.96
C SER A 58 0.67 -2.40 -0.31
N LEU A 59 0.23 -1.36 -1.00
CA LEU A 59 0.24 0.04 -0.59
C LEU A 59 -1.19 0.56 -0.67
N SER A 60 -1.60 1.29 0.35
CA SER A 60 -2.81 2.11 0.35
C SER A 60 -2.44 3.55 0.65
N LEU A 61 -3.09 4.47 -0.04
CA LEU A 61 -2.94 5.91 0.12
C LEU A 61 -4.33 6.52 0.29
N ALA A 62 -4.46 7.43 1.24
CA ALA A 62 -5.62 8.28 1.40
C ALA A 62 -5.16 9.74 1.45
N VAL A 63 -5.95 10.63 0.84
CA VAL A 63 -5.78 12.07 0.89
C VAL A 63 -7.00 12.74 1.50
N SER A 64 -6.81 13.88 2.15
CA SER A 64 -7.89 14.69 2.71
C SER A 64 -7.56 16.18 2.75
N GLY A 65 -8.58 17.02 2.68
CA GLY A 65 -8.45 18.47 2.78
C GLY A 65 -7.72 19.11 1.60
N GLY A 66 -7.12 20.28 1.83
CA GLY A 66 -6.49 21.07 0.79
C GLY A 66 -7.49 21.83 -0.10
N ASN A 67 -6.97 22.74 -0.89
CA ASN A 67 -7.73 23.42 -1.94
C ASN A 67 -6.76 23.93 -3.02
N LEU A 68 -7.31 24.18 -4.20
CA LEU A 68 -6.61 24.76 -5.33
C LEU A 68 -7.50 25.87 -5.92
N ILE A 69 -7.01 27.09 -5.82
CA ILE A 69 -7.61 28.28 -6.41
C ILE A 69 -6.96 28.50 -7.77
N VAL A 70 -7.77 28.80 -8.77
CA VAL A 70 -7.32 29.21 -10.10
C VAL A 70 -8.01 30.50 -10.47
N ASP A 71 -7.27 31.37 -11.14
CA ASP A 71 -7.72 32.70 -11.54
C ASP A 71 -7.20 33.03 -12.94
N ASN A 72 -7.99 33.71 -13.77
CA ASN A 72 -7.62 34.00 -15.15
C ASN A 72 -7.32 35.49 -15.35
N ASP A 73 -6.06 35.86 -15.18
CA ASP A 73 -5.52 37.20 -15.46
C ASP A 73 -5.44 37.53 -16.97
N GLY A 74 -5.82 36.58 -17.83
CA GLY A 74 -5.89 36.74 -19.28
C GLY A 74 -7.08 37.56 -19.76
N ALA A 75 -6.93 38.27 -20.87
CA ALA A 75 -8.05 39.01 -21.48
C ALA A 75 -9.13 38.11 -22.11
N ASP A 76 -8.78 36.87 -22.45
CA ASP A 76 -9.66 35.89 -23.10
C ASP A 76 -10.11 34.80 -22.12
N PRO A 77 -11.33 34.23 -22.26
CA PRO A 77 -11.77 33.10 -21.46
C PRO A 77 -10.86 31.88 -21.56
N ALA A 78 -10.72 31.13 -20.45
CA ALA A 78 -9.86 29.96 -20.35
C ALA A 78 -10.64 28.71 -19.88
N LEU A 79 -10.29 27.55 -20.46
CA LEU A 79 -10.70 26.25 -19.94
C LEU A 79 -9.53 25.69 -19.12
N VAL A 80 -9.76 25.50 -17.82
CA VAL A 80 -8.73 25.10 -16.85
C VAL A 80 -9.06 23.73 -16.30
N ASN A 81 -8.13 22.79 -16.47
CA ASN A 81 -8.21 21.47 -15.84
C ASN A 81 -7.38 21.52 -14.57
N VAL A 82 -7.99 21.17 -13.44
CA VAL A 82 -7.34 21.19 -12.14
C VAL A 82 -7.32 19.81 -11.51
N GLU A 83 -6.22 19.47 -10.85
CA GLU A 83 -6.07 18.24 -10.06
C GLU A 83 -5.25 18.53 -8.79
N LEU A 84 -5.76 18.08 -7.65
CA LEU A 84 -5.11 18.20 -6.35
C LEU A 84 -5.18 16.86 -5.62
N GLY A 85 -4.03 16.35 -5.18
CA GLY A 85 -3.96 15.06 -4.49
C GLY A 85 -2.56 14.66 -4.08
N ALA A 86 -2.32 13.36 -3.98
CA ALA A 86 -1.01 12.80 -3.73
C ALA A 86 -0.80 11.49 -4.48
N ALA A 87 0.47 11.20 -4.78
CA ALA A 87 0.92 9.94 -5.33
C ALA A 87 1.92 9.29 -4.37
N ALA A 88 1.83 7.98 -4.19
CA ALA A 88 2.73 7.21 -3.35
C ALA A 88 3.42 6.10 -4.15
N THR A 89 4.71 5.88 -3.87
CA THR A 89 5.53 4.82 -4.45
C THR A 89 6.36 4.13 -3.37
N LEU A 90 6.73 2.87 -3.61
CA LEU A 90 7.59 2.11 -2.70
C LEU A 90 8.98 1.91 -3.31
N THR A 91 10.00 2.10 -2.48
CA THR A 91 11.39 1.74 -2.79
C THR A 91 12.00 0.98 -1.62
N SER A 92 13.03 0.17 -1.89
CA SER A 92 13.82 -0.49 -0.86
C SER A 92 15.24 -0.71 -1.37
N VAL A 93 16.22 -0.59 -0.46
CA VAL A 93 17.62 -0.95 -0.71
C VAL A 93 17.97 -2.34 -0.15
N ASP A 94 17.15 -2.86 0.76
CA ASP A 94 17.38 -4.12 1.46
C ASP A 94 16.78 -5.31 0.70
N VAL A 95 15.63 -5.11 0.04
CA VAL A 95 14.91 -6.15 -0.70
C VAL A 95 14.48 -5.67 -2.09
N VAL A 96 14.37 -6.62 -3.02
CA VAL A 96 13.89 -6.35 -4.38
C VAL A 96 12.35 -6.38 -4.40
N LEU A 97 11.74 -5.32 -4.92
CA LEU A 97 10.29 -5.12 -5.03
C LEU A 97 9.77 -5.42 -6.43
N LEU A 98 10.20 -6.52 -7.06
CA LEU A 98 9.82 -6.87 -8.44
C LEU A 98 8.93 -8.11 -8.52
N ASN A 99 7.98 -8.10 -9.45
CA ASN A 99 7.08 -9.20 -9.75
C ASN A 99 7.67 -10.18 -10.81
N ASN A 100 6.89 -11.19 -11.21
CA ASN A 100 7.31 -12.20 -12.20
C ASN A 100 7.62 -11.63 -13.60
N ALA A 101 7.11 -10.45 -13.93
CA ALA A 101 7.41 -9.73 -15.16
C ALA A 101 8.57 -8.72 -15.01
N PHE A 102 9.29 -8.77 -13.89
CA PHE A 102 10.38 -7.84 -13.53
C PHE A 102 9.94 -6.37 -13.53
N GLN A 103 8.68 -6.12 -13.20
CA GLN A 103 8.13 -4.78 -12.95
C GLN A 103 7.98 -4.57 -11.44
N ASN A 104 7.92 -3.32 -11.00
CA ASN A 104 7.64 -3.01 -9.59
C ASN A 104 6.35 -3.70 -9.14
N VAL A 105 6.41 -4.35 -7.98
CA VAL A 105 5.31 -5.13 -7.42
C VAL A 105 4.12 -4.25 -7.03
N VAL A 106 4.42 -3.02 -6.62
CA VAL A 106 3.45 -1.94 -6.41
C VAL A 106 3.85 -0.82 -7.36
N GLY A 107 2.94 -0.45 -8.28
CA GLY A 107 3.11 0.74 -9.10
C GLY A 107 2.92 2.03 -8.29
N THR A 108 2.82 3.17 -8.96
CA THR A 108 2.35 4.39 -8.31
C THR A 108 0.89 4.22 -7.90
N VAL A 109 0.55 4.58 -6.67
CA VAL A 109 -0.81 4.67 -6.15
C VAL A 109 -1.15 6.14 -6.02
N SER A 110 -2.25 6.59 -6.61
CA SER A 110 -2.62 8.01 -6.64
C SER A 110 -4.04 8.20 -6.10
N ALA A 111 -4.23 9.22 -5.27
CA ALA A 111 -5.54 9.64 -4.80
C ALA A 111 -5.63 11.16 -4.96
N SER A 112 -6.66 11.63 -5.67
CA SER A 112 -6.79 13.03 -6.07
C SER A 112 -8.23 13.43 -6.35
N THR A 113 -8.50 14.73 -6.23
CA THR A 113 -9.73 15.35 -6.72
C THR A 113 -9.39 16.18 -7.94
N SER A 114 -10.23 16.14 -8.97
CA SER A 114 -10.07 16.95 -10.17
C SER A 114 -11.39 17.60 -10.57
N ASP A 115 -11.30 18.71 -11.29
CA ASP A 115 -12.44 19.41 -11.89
C ASP A 115 -11.99 20.18 -13.13
N VAL A 116 -12.96 20.70 -13.89
CA VAL A 116 -12.75 21.52 -15.07
C VAL A 116 -13.54 22.81 -14.94
N PHE A 117 -12.85 23.95 -14.95
CA PHE A 117 -13.45 25.27 -14.85
C PHE A 117 -13.43 26.01 -16.18
N ASN A 118 -14.54 26.67 -16.50
CA ASN A 118 -14.63 27.64 -17.60
C ASN A 118 -14.56 29.03 -16.99
N LEU A 119 -13.39 29.65 -17.06
CA LEU A 119 -13.12 30.97 -16.49
C LEU A 119 -13.33 32.04 -17.55
N ALA A 120 -13.98 33.15 -17.19
CA ALA A 120 -14.02 34.35 -18.02
C ALA A 120 -12.62 34.98 -18.15
N GLY A 121 -12.47 35.99 -19.00
CA GLY A 121 -11.27 36.84 -18.97
C GLY A 121 -11.30 37.81 -17.79
N ASN A 122 -10.12 38.28 -17.39
CA ASN A 122 -9.85 39.16 -16.25
C ASN A 122 -10.90 40.28 -16.11
N VAL A 123 -11.51 40.39 -14.93
CA VAL A 123 -12.54 41.38 -14.59
C VAL A 123 -12.00 42.70 -14.04
N GLY A 124 -10.68 42.84 -13.93
CA GLY A 124 -9.95 44.05 -13.56
C GLY A 124 -9.70 44.18 -12.06
N ASP A 125 -9.60 43.07 -11.35
CA ASP A 125 -9.27 42.96 -9.93
C ASP A 125 -7.76 43.13 -9.67
N GLY A 126 -6.92 42.68 -10.59
CA GLY A 126 -5.49 42.87 -10.44
C GLY A 126 -4.66 42.03 -11.39
N LEU A 127 -3.41 41.86 -10.99
CA LEU A 127 -2.56 40.76 -11.42
C LEU A 127 -1.99 40.18 -10.12
N ASN A 128 -1.84 38.86 -10.02
CA ASN A 128 -1.38 38.19 -8.79
C ASN A 128 -2.32 38.37 -7.59
N ASP A 129 -3.59 38.66 -7.83
CA ASP A 129 -4.67 38.30 -6.93
C ASP A 129 -5.13 36.89 -7.26
N PHE A 130 -5.31 36.08 -6.23
CA PHE A 130 -5.81 34.72 -6.36
C PHE A 130 -7.26 34.76 -5.88
N ASP A 131 -8.16 35.39 -6.64
CA ASP A 131 -9.56 35.47 -6.25
C ASP A 131 -10.27 34.18 -6.65
N PRO A 132 -10.81 33.39 -5.71
CA PRO A 132 -11.62 32.23 -6.06
C PRO A 132 -13.04 32.60 -6.55
N SER A 133 -13.39 33.89 -6.56
CA SER A 133 -14.72 34.36 -6.92
C SER A 133 -14.91 34.43 -8.44
N GLY A 134 -16.06 33.94 -8.91
CA GLY A 134 -16.38 34.00 -10.34
C GLY A 134 -16.63 35.44 -10.81
N PRO A 135 -16.42 35.73 -12.10
CA PRO A 135 -16.51 34.77 -13.20
C PRO A 135 -15.18 34.22 -13.76
N ASP A 136 -14.04 34.77 -13.37
CA ASP A 136 -12.67 34.42 -13.80
C ASP A 136 -11.88 33.64 -12.74
N GLY A 137 -12.34 33.66 -11.48
CA GLY A 137 -11.86 32.80 -10.41
C GLY A 137 -12.66 31.51 -10.20
N ALA A 138 -11.99 30.47 -9.70
CA ALA A 138 -12.63 29.27 -9.18
C ALA A 138 -11.80 28.58 -8.09
N ILE A 139 -12.44 27.71 -7.31
CA ILE A 139 -11.80 26.91 -6.28
C ILE A 139 -12.20 25.44 -6.38
N LEU A 140 -11.19 24.57 -6.49
CA LEU A 140 -11.29 23.16 -6.23
C LEU A 140 -11.09 22.91 -4.73
N ILE A 141 -12.14 22.45 -4.04
CA ILE A 141 -12.01 21.97 -2.66
C ILE A 141 -11.51 20.53 -2.70
N GLY A 142 -10.35 20.28 -2.09
CA GLY A 142 -9.79 18.93 -2.01
C GLY A 142 -10.73 18.02 -1.20
N GLY A 143 -11.04 16.86 -1.77
CA GLY A 143 -11.91 15.85 -1.16
C GLY A 143 -11.15 14.81 -0.36
N ASN A 144 -11.91 13.92 0.27
CA ASN A 144 -11.36 12.65 0.73
C ASN A 144 -11.35 11.68 -0.45
N ASP A 145 -10.17 11.17 -0.79
CA ASP A 145 -10.02 10.13 -1.80
C ASP A 145 -9.00 9.09 -1.33
N SER A 146 -9.10 7.86 -1.85
CA SER A 146 -8.18 6.79 -1.51
C SER A 146 -8.03 5.78 -2.63
N ASP A 147 -6.80 5.28 -2.80
CA ASP A 147 -6.49 4.21 -3.74
C ASP A 147 -5.55 3.18 -3.10
N SER A 148 -5.49 1.98 -3.69
CA SER A 148 -4.58 0.93 -3.24
C SER A 148 -4.15 0.02 -4.39
N ASN A 149 -2.91 -0.45 -4.31
CA ASN A 149 -2.37 -1.40 -5.26
C ASN A 149 -1.46 -2.41 -4.55
N GLY A 150 -1.23 -3.56 -5.16
CA GLY A 150 -0.37 -4.59 -4.60
C GLY A 150 -0.10 -5.72 -5.57
N GLY A 151 0.87 -6.55 -5.20
CA GLY A 151 1.28 -7.69 -6.02
C GLY A 151 2.15 -8.69 -5.27
N PHE A 152 2.56 -9.72 -5.98
CA PHE A 152 3.44 -10.75 -5.46
C PHE A 152 4.88 -10.54 -5.93
N ILE A 153 5.81 -10.71 -4.99
CA ILE A 153 7.25 -10.72 -5.27
C ILE A 153 7.59 -11.95 -6.09
N ASN A 154 8.51 -11.79 -7.06
CA ASN A 154 9.06 -12.92 -7.79
C ASN A 154 9.83 -13.85 -6.85
N ALA A 155 9.59 -15.16 -6.97
CA ALA A 155 10.23 -16.17 -6.15
C ALA A 155 11.77 -16.13 -6.19
N LEU A 156 12.37 -15.63 -7.28
CA LEU A 156 13.82 -15.41 -7.39
C LEU A 156 14.36 -14.42 -6.34
N PHE A 157 13.53 -13.54 -5.80
CA PHE A 157 13.91 -12.53 -4.81
C PHE A 157 13.53 -12.90 -3.37
N PHE A 158 12.87 -14.04 -3.14
CA PHE A 158 12.53 -14.50 -1.79
C PHE A 158 13.73 -14.59 -0.82
N PRO A 159 14.97 -14.92 -1.22
CA PRO A 159 16.10 -14.94 -0.29
C PRO A 159 16.31 -13.64 0.50
N GLY A 160 15.96 -12.47 -0.06
CA GLY A 160 16.07 -11.19 0.66
C GLY A 160 15.02 -11.00 1.77
N TYR A 161 13.93 -11.77 1.73
CA TYR A 161 12.83 -11.68 2.68
C TYR A 161 12.88 -12.75 3.78
N VAL A 162 13.88 -13.64 3.76
CA VAL A 162 14.01 -14.76 4.70
C VAL A 162 15.22 -14.54 5.61
N GLY A 163 15.00 -14.67 6.91
CA GLY A 163 16.03 -14.44 7.93
C GLY A 163 15.43 -14.07 9.28
N ALA A 164 16.31 -13.87 10.26
CA ALA A 164 15.94 -13.44 11.61
C ALA A 164 16.02 -11.90 11.78
N GLY A 165 16.33 -11.17 10.71
CA GLY A 165 16.50 -9.72 10.73
C GLY A 165 15.24 -8.95 10.32
N THR A 166 15.45 -7.68 9.99
CA THR A 166 14.44 -6.79 9.43
C THR A 166 14.89 -6.27 8.07
N PHE A 167 13.97 -5.69 7.33
CA PHE A 167 14.26 -4.93 6.12
C PHE A 167 13.39 -3.67 6.08
N ASP A 168 13.89 -2.65 5.39
CA ASP A 168 13.25 -1.36 5.28
C ASP A 168 12.62 -1.17 3.90
N VAL A 169 11.42 -0.62 3.88
CA VAL A 169 10.72 -0.13 2.69
C VAL A 169 10.41 1.34 2.89
N THR A 170 10.86 2.18 1.97
CA THR A 170 10.55 3.61 1.98
C THR A 170 9.28 3.87 1.17
N ALA A 171 8.26 4.41 1.83
CA ALA A 171 7.12 5.03 1.18
C ALA A 171 7.48 6.47 0.81
N ASN A 172 7.42 6.82 -0.48
CA ASN A 172 7.65 8.18 -0.97
C ASN A 172 6.31 8.74 -1.43
N VAL A 173 5.88 9.84 -0.81
CA VAL A 173 4.60 10.48 -1.09
C VAL A 173 4.86 11.85 -1.70
N GLN A 174 4.34 12.10 -2.90
CA GLN A 174 4.52 13.33 -3.68
C GLN A 174 3.18 14.06 -3.86
N GLN A 175 3.22 15.39 -3.87
CA GLN A 175 2.05 16.22 -4.16
C GLN A 175 1.64 16.03 -5.63
N ILE A 176 0.36 15.77 -5.88
CA ILE A 176 -0.25 15.98 -7.19
C ILE A 176 -0.82 17.41 -7.18
N LEU A 177 -0.31 18.24 -8.07
CA LEU A 177 -0.79 19.59 -8.30
C LEU A 177 -0.73 19.83 -9.81
N ASP A 178 -1.89 19.89 -10.42
CA ASP A 178 -2.06 20.30 -11.81
C ASP A 178 -3.09 21.44 -11.85
N PHE A 179 -2.72 22.53 -12.49
CA PHE A 179 -3.65 23.60 -12.86
C PHE A 179 -3.21 24.11 -14.23
N GLY A 180 -3.46 23.28 -15.23
CA GLY A 180 -3.17 23.58 -16.62
C GLY A 180 -4.18 24.57 -17.20
N GLY A 181 -3.71 25.49 -18.04
CA GLY A 181 -4.57 26.43 -18.76
C GLY A 181 -3.81 27.21 -19.84
N VAL A 182 -4.54 27.69 -20.84
CA VAL A 182 -4.05 28.67 -21.82
C VAL A 182 -4.73 29.99 -21.48
N GLY A 183 -3.97 31.07 -21.28
CA GLY A 183 -4.59 32.38 -21.03
C GLY A 183 -3.83 33.31 -20.09
N GLY A 184 -2.85 32.82 -19.32
CA GLY A 184 -2.31 33.59 -18.19
C GLY A 184 -3.03 33.26 -16.88
N VAL A 185 -3.39 31.99 -16.72
CA VAL A 185 -4.02 31.48 -15.49
C VAL A 185 -2.99 31.44 -14.37
N GLU A 186 -3.34 32.02 -13.25
CA GLU A 186 -2.59 31.96 -12.01
C GLU A 186 -3.30 31.04 -11.01
N GLY A 187 -2.60 30.63 -9.95
CA GLY A 187 -3.17 29.73 -8.98
C GLY A 187 -2.45 29.70 -7.66
N ALA A 188 -3.21 29.42 -6.61
CA ALA A 188 -2.71 29.24 -5.25
C ALA A 188 -3.32 27.96 -4.67
N PHE A 189 -2.60 27.27 -3.79
CA PHE A 189 -3.10 26.03 -3.21
C PHE A 189 -2.70 25.88 -1.75
N ASN A 190 -3.55 25.17 -1.00
CA ASN A 190 -3.17 24.54 0.25
C ASN A 190 -3.02 23.05 0.00
N SER A 191 -1.90 22.49 0.41
CA SER A 191 -1.64 21.06 0.25
C SER A 191 -2.71 20.20 0.94
N VAL A 192 -2.97 19.04 0.35
CA VAL A 192 -3.73 17.96 1.00
C VAL A 192 -2.91 17.38 2.16
N LEU A 193 -3.57 16.66 3.08
CA LEU A 193 -2.91 15.72 3.97
C LEU A 193 -2.94 14.35 3.32
N ALA A 194 -1.82 13.62 3.38
CA ALA A 194 -1.71 12.26 2.89
C ALA A 194 -1.30 11.30 4.01
N GLU A 195 -1.95 10.15 4.08
CA GLU A 195 -1.64 9.06 4.98
C GLU A 195 -1.86 7.71 4.29
N GLY A 196 -1.34 6.64 4.88
CA GLY A 196 -1.52 5.33 4.30
C GLY A 196 -0.86 4.22 5.06
N LYS A 197 -0.79 3.07 4.39
CA LYS A 197 -0.28 1.82 4.97
C LYS A 197 0.39 0.97 3.92
N VAL A 198 1.52 0.38 4.30
CA VAL A 198 2.16 -0.70 3.55
C VAL A 198 1.93 -2.02 4.28
N THR A 199 1.50 -3.03 3.56
CA THR A 199 1.26 -4.38 4.11
C THR A 199 2.11 -5.41 3.40
N VAL A 200 2.83 -6.21 4.18
CA VAL A 200 3.59 -7.38 3.71
C VAL A 200 2.93 -8.65 4.25
N ILE A 201 2.63 -9.60 3.36
CA ILE A 201 2.01 -10.88 3.70
C ILE A 201 2.92 -12.02 3.25
N TYR A 202 3.30 -12.88 4.19
CA TYR A 202 4.00 -14.14 3.92
C TYR A 202 3.00 -15.28 3.94
N ASN A 203 2.87 -16.01 2.83
CA ASN A 203 2.17 -17.30 2.81
C ASN A 203 3.22 -18.41 2.88
N TYR A 204 3.08 -19.36 3.80
CA TYR A 204 4.07 -20.41 4.01
C TYR A 204 3.43 -21.74 4.45
N VAL A 205 4.18 -22.83 4.29
CA VAL A 205 3.83 -24.15 4.83
C VAL A 205 4.36 -24.25 6.26
N PRO A 206 3.53 -24.45 7.29
CA PRO A 206 4.02 -24.65 8.65
C PRO A 206 4.91 -25.89 8.75
N GLU A 207 5.98 -25.79 9.54
CA GLU A 207 6.86 -26.95 9.78
C GLU A 207 6.06 -28.13 10.36
N PRO A 208 6.23 -29.36 9.83
CA PRO A 208 5.49 -30.55 10.30
C PRO A 208 5.68 -30.86 11.78
N ALA A 209 6.77 -30.37 12.39
CA ALA A 209 7.15 -30.63 13.78
C ALA A 209 6.12 -30.07 14.78
N SER A 210 5.47 -28.94 14.48
CA SER A 210 4.47 -28.36 15.38
C SER A 210 3.22 -29.23 15.50
N LEU A 211 2.79 -29.82 14.38
CA LEU A 211 1.65 -30.73 14.33
C LEU A 211 1.98 -32.09 14.96
N SER A 212 3.18 -32.60 14.74
CA SER A 212 3.60 -33.88 15.33
C SER A 212 3.77 -33.77 16.85
N LEU A 213 4.25 -32.63 17.37
CA LEU A 213 4.31 -32.39 18.81
C LEU A 213 2.91 -32.31 19.44
N LEU A 214 1.97 -31.62 18.79
CA LEU A 214 0.58 -31.54 19.25
C LEU A 214 -0.10 -32.93 19.25
N ALA A 215 0.14 -33.71 18.20
CA ALA A 215 -0.35 -35.09 18.09
C ALA A 215 0.27 -35.98 19.19
N LEU A 216 1.55 -35.81 19.50
CA LEU A 216 2.23 -36.56 20.55
C LEU A 216 1.67 -36.23 21.94
N VAL A 217 1.39 -34.95 22.22
CA VAL A 217 0.73 -34.54 23.47
C VAL A 217 -0.68 -35.13 23.58
N GLY A 218 -1.46 -35.10 22.49
CA GLY A 218 -2.76 -35.76 22.42
C GLY A 218 -2.69 -37.27 22.70
N LEU A 219 -1.68 -37.95 22.14
CA LEU A 219 -1.44 -39.37 22.37
C LEU A 219 -1.07 -39.67 23.83
N ILE A 220 -0.23 -38.84 24.44
CA ILE A 220 0.16 -38.97 25.86
C ILE A 220 -1.05 -38.73 26.77
N ALA A 221 -1.88 -37.72 26.49
CA ALA A 221 -3.09 -37.44 27.24
C ALA A 221 -4.12 -38.57 27.13
N ALA A 222 -4.30 -39.13 25.93
CA ALA A 222 -5.18 -40.27 25.71
C ALA A 222 -4.69 -41.55 26.42
N ARG A 223 -3.36 -41.75 26.51
CA ARG A 223 -2.76 -42.90 27.22
C ARG A 223 -2.91 -42.82 28.74
N ARG A 224 -3.13 -41.62 29.30
CA ARG A 224 -3.25 -41.40 30.75
C ARG A 224 -4.70 -41.46 31.26
N ARG A 225 -5.69 -41.59 30.37
CA ARG A 225 -7.09 -41.86 30.72
C ARG A 225 -7.36 -43.35 30.62
#